data_AF-A0AAD0SLH8-F1
#
_entry.id   AF-A0AAD0SLH8-F1
#
_cell.length_a   1.000
_cell.length_b   1.000
_cell.length_c   1.000
_cell.angle_alpha   90.00
_cell.angle_beta   90.00
_cell.angle_gamma   90.00
#
_symmetry.space_group_name_H-M   'P 1'
#
loop_
_entity.id
_entity.type
_entity.pdbx_description
1 polymer ?
#
loop_
_entity_poly.entity_id
_entity_poly.type
_entity_poly.pdbx_seq_one_letter_code
_entity_poly.pdbx_strand_id
1 'polypeptide(L)'
;MKKSIIFLIIALFLVSCSKTNPQPQQEATGYPNWYLNPTPNGMIYLYGVGEGRNLNEATKSALENLSSRLLVTVKSNTTISEKSYRDFREYASSTTTSEINSQTAELGLKNYKVDYSVYYGGKNLVQVSIKRDDLIQTLKNDIEALYSELDFVKKQSDDTLNLYLKEQELLDKFYASSNKAQVLDSLGYDSKFISKTNSLRNEVNSLKNRTTFYISSDFESSKYKNIFKDSLIKRGFKVLNSGGLYELNLSSEVSRKSPQGFYIVENILSATLLDASKHEVKTNVIELKGASSRNYEDAGLNSIKELKELQEEENILPF
;
A
#
# COMPACT_ATOMS: atom_id res chain seq x y z
N MET A 1 -61.49 -76.45 -9.44
CA MET A 1 -60.15 -76.71 -10.01
C MET A 1 -59.70 -75.48 -10.79
N LYS A 2 -58.52 -74.95 -10.45
CA LYS A 2 -57.54 -74.29 -11.33
C LYS A 2 -57.96 -73.14 -12.26
N LYS A 3 -57.43 -71.93 -11.96
CA LYS A 3 -56.65 -70.99 -12.82
C LYS A 3 -57.06 -69.53 -12.53
N SER A 4 -56.21 -68.81 -11.80
CA SER A 4 -55.16 -67.89 -12.31
C SER A 4 -55.75 -66.49 -12.55
N ILE A 5 -55.45 -65.52 -11.69
CA ILE A 5 -54.24 -64.66 -11.78
C ILE A 5 -54.22 -63.95 -13.13
N ILE A 6 -54.61 -62.67 -13.12
CA ILE A 6 -54.13 -61.53 -13.92
C ILE A 6 -55.15 -60.42 -13.64
N PHE A 7 -54.85 -59.49 -12.72
CA PHE A 7 -55.34 -58.10 -12.64
C PHE A 7 -54.99 -57.44 -11.27
N LEU A 8 -53.78 -57.66 -10.74
CA LEU A 8 -53.35 -57.02 -9.48
C LEU A 8 -51.91 -56.46 -9.53
N ILE A 9 -51.39 -56.10 -10.70
CA ILE A 9 -50.00 -55.56 -10.85
C ILE A 9 -49.96 -54.29 -11.73
N ILE A 10 -51.03 -53.48 -11.77
CA ILE A 10 -51.00 -52.17 -12.48
C ILE A 10 -51.62 -51.06 -11.59
N ALA A 11 -51.25 -51.04 -10.31
CA ALA A 11 -51.66 -49.96 -9.39
C ALA A 11 -50.52 -49.49 -8.47
N LEU A 12 -49.26 -49.82 -8.79
CA LEU A 12 -48.11 -49.57 -7.92
C LEU A 12 -46.92 -48.88 -8.60
N PHE A 13 -47.19 -48.06 -9.62
CA PHE A 13 -46.17 -47.23 -10.30
C PHE A 13 -46.54 -45.74 -10.34
N LEU A 14 -46.99 -45.19 -9.21
CA LEU A 14 -47.04 -43.73 -9.00
C LEU A 14 -46.40 -43.36 -7.66
N VAL A 15 -45.17 -43.83 -7.43
CA VAL A 15 -44.28 -43.22 -6.43
C VAL A 15 -43.45 -42.17 -7.16
N SER A 16 -43.98 -40.96 -7.21
CA SER A 16 -43.23 -39.79 -7.65
C SER A 16 -42.12 -39.54 -6.61
N CYS A 17 -40.87 -39.70 -7.02
CA CYS A 17 -39.73 -39.15 -6.29
C CYS A 17 -39.79 -37.62 -6.39
N SER A 18 -40.57 -37.01 -5.50
CA SER A 18 -40.47 -35.59 -5.21
C SER A 18 -39.07 -35.36 -4.62
N LYS A 19 -38.14 -34.90 -5.47
CA LYS A 19 -36.94 -34.19 -4.99
C LYS A 19 -37.43 -33.16 -4.00
N THR A 20 -37.05 -33.32 -2.74
CA THR A 20 -37.16 -32.29 -1.73
C THR A 20 -36.34 -31.10 -2.24
N ASN A 21 -37.02 -30.15 -2.89
CA ASN A 21 -36.50 -28.81 -3.05
C ASN A 21 -36.04 -28.36 -1.65
N PRO A 22 -34.82 -27.82 -1.50
CA PRO A 22 -34.44 -27.19 -0.24
C PRO A 22 -35.56 -26.19 0.10
N GLN A 23 -36.12 -26.30 1.30
CA GLN A 23 -37.14 -25.36 1.75
C GLN A 23 -36.65 -23.94 1.43
N PRO A 24 -37.52 -23.06 0.88
CA PRO A 24 -37.17 -21.66 0.77
C PRO A 24 -36.77 -21.20 2.17
N GLN A 25 -35.55 -20.67 2.31
CA GLN A 25 -35.13 -19.98 3.51
C GLN A 25 -36.25 -19.02 3.86
N GLN A 26 -36.86 -19.16 5.05
CA GLN A 26 -37.94 -18.28 5.49
C GLN A 26 -37.53 -16.84 5.23
N GLU A 27 -38.24 -16.18 4.31
CA GLU A 27 -38.08 -14.74 4.13
C GLU A 27 -38.44 -14.09 5.45
N ALA A 28 -37.46 -13.40 6.07
CA ALA A 28 -37.71 -12.67 7.29
C ALA A 28 -38.84 -11.66 7.05
N THR A 29 -39.77 -11.52 7.98
CA THR A 29 -40.91 -10.59 7.86
C THR A 29 -40.53 -9.12 8.10
N GLY A 30 -39.25 -8.86 8.37
CA GLY A 30 -38.68 -7.56 8.69
C GLY A 30 -37.16 -7.65 8.89
N TYR A 31 -36.49 -6.51 9.01
CA TYR A 31 -35.08 -6.49 9.40
C TYR A 31 -34.90 -7.19 10.77
N PRO A 32 -33.91 -8.10 10.92
CA PRO A 32 -33.65 -8.73 12.20
C PRO A 32 -33.23 -7.71 13.26
N ASN A 33 -33.62 -7.97 14.51
CA ASN A 33 -33.29 -7.09 15.62
C ASN A 33 -31.78 -6.90 15.80
N TRP A 34 -30.98 -7.95 15.61
CA TRP A 34 -29.51 -7.88 15.70
C TRP A 34 -28.87 -6.99 14.62
N TYR A 35 -29.58 -6.72 13.51
CA TYR A 35 -29.13 -5.82 12.46
C TYR A 35 -29.47 -4.36 12.77
N LEU A 36 -30.70 -4.12 13.26
CA LEU A 36 -31.16 -2.78 13.64
C LEU A 36 -30.54 -2.28 14.96
N ASN A 37 -30.27 -3.21 15.88
CA ASN A 37 -29.67 -2.96 17.18
C ASN A 37 -28.41 -3.83 17.31
N PRO A 38 -27.29 -3.43 16.69
CA PRO A 38 -26.08 -4.22 16.65
C PRO A 38 -25.54 -4.50 18.05
N THR A 39 -25.06 -5.72 18.26
CA THR A 39 -24.45 -6.12 19.52
C THR A 39 -23.32 -5.15 19.90
N PRO A 40 -23.31 -4.59 21.13
CA PRO A 40 -22.22 -3.72 21.58
C PRO A 40 -20.92 -4.51 21.72
N ASN A 41 -19.78 -3.84 21.53
CA ASN A 41 -18.48 -4.45 21.76
C ASN A 41 -18.31 -4.76 23.25
N GLY A 42 -17.95 -6.00 23.55
CA GLY A 42 -17.74 -6.48 24.92
C GLY A 42 -16.26 -6.67 25.28
N MET A 43 -16.02 -7.23 26.47
CA MET A 43 -14.67 -7.59 26.90
C MET A 43 -14.09 -8.80 26.15
N ILE A 44 -14.94 -9.71 25.68
CA ILE A 44 -14.51 -10.97 25.04
C ILE A 44 -14.65 -10.92 23.52
N TYR A 45 -15.74 -10.34 23.02
CA TYR A 45 -16.06 -10.31 21.58
C TYR A 45 -16.34 -8.89 21.10
N LEU A 46 -15.93 -8.64 19.86
CA LEU A 46 -16.18 -7.43 19.11
C LEU A 46 -17.09 -7.77 17.92
N TYR A 47 -18.00 -6.87 17.56
CA TYR A 47 -19.07 -7.18 16.60
C TYR A 47 -19.16 -6.16 15.47
N GLY A 48 -19.50 -6.64 14.28
CA GLY A 48 -19.83 -5.82 13.12
C GLY A 48 -21.08 -6.33 12.43
N VAL A 49 -21.85 -5.43 11.82
CA VAL A 49 -23.00 -5.78 10.98
C VAL A 49 -22.85 -5.17 9.60
N GLY A 50 -23.35 -5.85 8.58
CA GLY A 50 -23.25 -5.38 7.20
C GLY A 50 -24.27 -6.01 6.28
N GLU A 51 -24.42 -5.42 5.11
CA GLU A 51 -25.33 -5.90 4.06
C GLU A 51 -24.64 -5.96 2.70
N GLY A 52 -25.13 -6.82 1.81
CA GLY A 52 -24.58 -6.97 0.47
C GLY A 52 -25.46 -7.82 -0.44
N ARG A 53 -25.20 -7.79 -1.75
CA ARG A 53 -25.97 -8.58 -2.72
C ARG A 53 -25.74 -10.08 -2.55
N ASN A 54 -24.57 -10.46 -2.05
CA ASN A 54 -24.21 -11.82 -1.69
C ASN A 54 -23.56 -11.88 -0.29
N LEU A 55 -23.39 -13.09 0.24
CA LEU A 55 -22.83 -13.31 1.57
C LEU A 55 -21.42 -12.72 1.74
N ASN A 56 -20.58 -12.78 0.70
CA ASN A 56 -19.21 -12.26 0.76
C ASN A 56 -19.20 -10.72 0.85
N GLU A 57 -20.02 -10.06 0.03
CA GLU A 57 -20.18 -8.59 0.07
C GLU A 57 -20.73 -8.14 1.43
N ALA A 58 -21.74 -8.84 1.97
CA ALA A 58 -22.31 -8.56 3.28
C ALA A 58 -21.30 -8.77 4.42
N THR A 59 -20.50 -9.83 4.34
CA THR A 59 -19.43 -10.11 5.32
C THR A 59 -18.34 -9.05 5.26
N LYS A 60 -17.93 -8.63 4.06
CA LYS A 60 -16.95 -7.54 3.88
C LYS A 60 -17.48 -6.23 4.49
N SER A 61 -18.72 -5.88 4.17
CA SER A 61 -19.40 -4.71 4.76
C SER A 61 -19.45 -4.79 6.29
N ALA A 62 -19.70 -5.98 6.85
CA ALA A 62 -19.72 -6.17 8.30
C ALA A 62 -18.34 -5.99 8.96
N LEU A 63 -17.26 -6.41 8.30
CA LEU A 63 -15.88 -6.19 8.76
C LEU A 63 -15.46 -4.72 8.63
N GLU A 64 -15.88 -4.03 7.58
CA GLU A 64 -15.69 -2.57 7.40
C GLU A 64 -16.44 -1.80 8.50
N ASN A 65 -17.66 -2.22 8.85
CA ASN A 65 -18.43 -1.68 9.96
C ASN A 65 -17.70 -1.87 11.30
N LEU A 66 -17.24 -3.09 11.61
CA LEU A 66 -16.46 -3.34 12.83
C LEU A 66 -15.20 -2.48 12.88
N SER A 67 -14.46 -2.40 11.77
CA SER A 67 -13.25 -1.57 11.68
C SER A 67 -13.54 -0.10 11.97
N SER A 68 -14.61 0.43 11.38
CA SER A 68 -15.06 1.81 11.58
C SER A 68 -15.42 2.08 13.04
N ARG A 69 -16.14 1.15 13.70
CA ARG A 69 -16.49 1.26 15.12
C ARG A 69 -15.24 1.31 16.02
N LEU A 70 -14.24 0.49 15.73
CA LEU A 70 -12.96 0.49 16.45
C LEU A 70 -12.23 1.82 16.26
N LEU A 71 -12.13 2.32 15.04
CA LEU A 71 -11.46 3.60 14.74
C LEU A 71 -12.19 4.82 15.34
N VAL A 72 -13.53 4.82 15.40
CA VAL A 72 -14.28 5.88 16.10
C VAL A 72 -14.00 5.86 17.60
N THR A 73 -13.87 4.66 18.19
CA THR A 73 -13.50 4.51 19.60
C THR A 73 -12.10 5.07 19.86
N VAL A 74 -11.14 4.77 18.97
CA VAL A 74 -9.80 5.35 18.98
C VAL A 74 -9.86 6.88 18.94
N LYS A 75 -10.52 7.48 17.93
CA LYS A 75 -10.63 8.93 17.77
C LYS A 75 -11.26 9.62 18.99
N SER A 76 -12.21 8.96 19.64
CA SER A 76 -12.84 9.46 20.85
C SER A 76 -11.84 9.49 22.01
N ASN A 77 -11.09 8.41 22.20
CA ASN A 77 -10.07 8.30 23.24
C ASN A 77 -8.90 9.27 23.01
N THR A 78 -8.45 9.45 21.76
CA THR A 78 -7.38 10.40 21.41
C THR A 78 -7.85 11.84 21.63
N THR A 79 -9.06 12.22 21.20
CA THR A 79 -9.61 13.57 21.44
C THR A 79 -9.74 13.88 22.93
N ILE A 80 -10.11 12.89 23.75
CA ILE A 80 -10.18 13.03 25.22
C ILE A 80 -8.77 13.24 25.81
N SER A 81 -7.79 12.48 25.33
CA SER A 81 -6.39 12.60 25.73
C SER A 81 -5.78 13.94 25.29
N GLU A 82 -5.97 14.39 24.05
CA GLU A 82 -5.45 15.66 23.55
C GLU A 82 -6.00 16.86 24.33
N LYS A 83 -7.27 16.81 24.76
CA LYS A 83 -7.85 17.82 25.64
C LYS A 83 -7.19 17.86 27.02
N SER A 84 -6.60 16.76 27.51
CA SER A 84 -5.87 16.74 28.78
C SER A 84 -4.39 17.13 28.65
N TYR A 85 -3.79 16.97 27.47
CA TYR A 85 -2.37 17.25 27.19
C TYR A 85 -2.09 18.62 26.54
N ARG A 86 -3.04 19.56 26.53
CA ARG A 86 -2.89 20.94 25.98
C ARG A 86 -1.89 21.85 26.73
N ASP A 87 -0.90 21.26 27.41
CA ASP A 87 0.29 21.91 27.95
C ASP A 87 1.56 21.23 27.41
N PHE A 88 2.22 21.90 26.45
CA PHE A 88 3.69 21.98 26.27
C PHE A 88 4.43 21.39 25.03
N ARG A 89 3.92 20.52 24.14
CA ARG A 89 4.75 20.05 22.97
C ARG A 89 3.97 19.74 21.68
N GLU A 90 3.54 20.76 20.94
CA GLU A 90 2.55 20.61 19.85
C GLU A 90 3.11 20.44 18.42
N TYR A 91 4.33 20.90 18.11
CA TYR A 91 4.73 21.04 16.70
C TYR A 91 5.16 19.75 16.01
N ALA A 92 5.87 18.83 16.68
CA ALA A 92 6.36 17.60 16.04
C ALA A 92 5.27 16.51 15.91
N SER A 93 4.29 16.50 16.82
CA SER A 93 3.19 15.52 16.83
C SER A 93 2.16 15.80 15.74
N SER A 94 1.88 17.09 15.47
CA SER A 94 0.87 17.50 14.50
C SER A 94 1.20 17.07 13.07
N THR A 95 2.44 17.28 12.61
CA THR A 95 2.86 16.89 11.26
C THR A 95 2.84 15.38 11.06
N THR A 96 3.34 14.59 12.02
CA THR A 96 3.32 13.12 11.93
C THR A 96 1.89 12.59 11.91
N THR A 97 1.02 13.17 12.75
CA THR A 97 -0.39 12.75 12.81
C THR A 97 -1.09 13.03 11.48
N SER A 98 -0.78 14.16 10.83
CA SER A 98 -1.32 14.49 9.51
C SER A 98 -0.84 13.55 8.40
N GLU A 99 0.46 13.21 8.37
CA GLU A 99 1.05 12.28 7.39
C GLU A 99 0.54 10.84 7.59
N ILE A 100 0.42 10.42 8.85
CA ILE A 100 -0.22 9.15 9.22
C ILE A 100 -1.64 9.09 8.65
N ASN A 101 -2.46 10.12 8.92
CA ASN A 101 -3.87 10.11 8.55
C ASN A 101 -4.11 10.07 7.03
N SER A 102 -3.17 10.56 6.21
CA SER A 102 -3.30 10.54 4.75
C SER A 102 -2.91 9.20 4.12
N GLN A 103 -2.18 8.34 4.83
CA GLN A 103 -1.61 7.09 4.30
C GLN A 103 -2.13 5.81 4.99
N THR A 104 -3.00 5.92 5.99
CA THR A 104 -3.46 4.75 6.73
C THR A 104 -4.34 3.81 5.90
N ALA A 105 -4.07 2.51 5.97
CA ALA A 105 -4.87 1.47 5.31
C ALA A 105 -6.03 0.96 6.20
N GLU A 106 -6.94 0.20 5.59
CA GLU A 106 -7.97 -0.58 6.30
C GLU A 106 -7.34 -1.62 7.25
N LEU A 107 -8.02 -1.94 8.35
CA LEU A 107 -7.47 -2.82 9.41
C LEU A 107 -7.21 -4.26 8.95
N GLY A 108 -7.87 -4.74 7.90
CA GLY A 108 -7.65 -6.09 7.36
C GLY A 108 -7.94 -7.19 8.39
N LEU A 109 -9.11 -7.12 9.04
CA LEU A 109 -9.49 -8.00 10.15
C LEU A 109 -9.53 -9.49 9.73
N LYS A 110 -8.84 -10.34 10.50
CA LYS A 110 -8.76 -11.80 10.31
C LYS A 110 -9.45 -12.54 11.47
N ASN A 111 -9.61 -13.85 11.34
CA ASN A 111 -10.15 -14.74 12.39
C ASN A 111 -11.56 -14.35 12.87
N TYR A 112 -12.37 -13.82 11.97
CA TYR A 112 -13.77 -13.51 12.25
C TYR A 112 -14.65 -14.74 12.10
N LYS A 113 -15.81 -14.69 12.75
CA LYS A 113 -16.88 -15.67 12.63
C LYS A 113 -18.15 -14.97 12.18
N VAL A 114 -18.88 -15.58 11.24
CA VAL A 114 -20.25 -15.17 10.93
C VAL A 114 -21.17 -15.77 11.99
N ASP A 115 -21.75 -14.94 12.85
CA ASP A 115 -22.67 -15.40 13.89
C ASP A 115 -24.10 -15.54 13.36
N TYR A 116 -24.52 -14.58 12.54
CA TYR A 116 -25.85 -14.54 11.95
C TYR A 116 -25.76 -14.14 10.48
N SER A 117 -26.61 -14.76 9.66
CA SER A 117 -26.83 -14.38 8.28
C SER A 117 -28.30 -14.58 7.91
N VAL A 118 -28.90 -13.62 7.23
CA VAL A 118 -30.26 -13.77 6.67
C VAL A 118 -30.35 -13.10 5.30
N TYR A 119 -31.19 -13.65 4.43
CA TYR A 119 -31.57 -12.98 3.20
C TYR A 119 -32.89 -12.23 3.40
N TYR A 120 -32.88 -10.92 3.19
CA TYR A 120 -34.05 -10.05 3.36
C TYR A 120 -34.00 -8.88 2.39
N GLY A 121 -35.14 -8.57 1.74
CA GLY A 121 -35.26 -7.40 0.87
C GLY A 121 -34.30 -7.38 -0.32
N GLY A 122 -33.95 -8.55 -0.87
CA GLY A 122 -33.00 -8.66 -1.98
C GLY A 122 -31.52 -8.57 -1.58
N LYS A 123 -31.22 -8.61 -0.27
CA LYS A 123 -29.87 -8.46 0.28
C LYS A 123 -29.58 -9.55 1.31
N ASN A 124 -28.31 -9.89 1.44
CA ASN A 124 -27.80 -10.65 2.57
C ASN A 124 -27.44 -9.67 3.67
N LEU A 125 -27.93 -9.91 4.88
CA LEU A 125 -27.55 -9.21 6.11
C LEU A 125 -26.69 -10.14 6.93
N VAL A 126 -25.59 -9.64 7.50
CA VAL A 126 -24.61 -10.45 8.24
C VAL A 126 -24.23 -9.75 9.55
N GLN A 127 -24.06 -10.54 10.61
CA GLN A 127 -23.30 -10.16 11.81
C GLN A 127 -22.03 -11.00 11.90
N VAL A 128 -20.90 -10.33 12.08
CA VAL A 128 -19.61 -10.96 12.37
C VAL A 128 -19.19 -10.70 13.81
N SER A 129 -18.42 -11.63 14.37
CA SER A 129 -17.68 -11.43 15.62
C SER A 129 -16.20 -11.78 15.49
N ILE A 130 -15.39 -11.12 16.31
CA ILE A 130 -13.96 -11.42 16.49
C ILE A 130 -13.70 -11.51 18.00
N LYS A 131 -12.94 -12.52 18.43
CA LYS A 131 -12.44 -12.57 19.81
C LYS A 131 -11.44 -11.44 20.03
N ARG A 132 -11.63 -10.69 21.11
CA ARG A 132 -10.76 -9.55 21.45
C ARG A 132 -9.29 -9.95 21.54
N ASP A 133 -9.01 -11.07 22.20
CA ASP A 133 -7.64 -11.57 22.38
C ASP A 133 -7.00 -11.98 21.05
N ASP A 134 -7.76 -12.60 20.15
CA ASP A 134 -7.27 -12.97 18.80
C ASP A 134 -6.94 -11.71 17.99
N LEU A 135 -7.76 -10.66 18.11
CA LEU A 135 -7.48 -9.38 17.46
C LEU A 135 -6.23 -8.73 18.04
N ILE A 136 -6.12 -8.64 19.36
CA ILE A 136 -4.94 -8.08 20.04
C ILE A 136 -3.69 -8.81 19.60
N GLN A 137 -3.71 -10.15 19.62
CA GLN A 137 -2.56 -10.95 19.22
C GLN A 137 -2.20 -10.75 17.75
N THR A 138 -3.20 -10.65 16.86
CA THR A 138 -2.96 -10.40 15.43
C THR A 138 -2.31 -9.03 15.22
N LEU A 139 -2.88 -7.97 15.82
CA LEU A 139 -2.33 -6.62 15.71
C LEU A 139 -0.93 -6.54 16.32
N LYS A 140 -0.71 -7.17 17.48
CA LYS A 140 0.60 -7.24 18.12
C LYS A 140 1.63 -7.90 17.21
N ASN A 141 1.31 -9.06 16.62
CA ASN A 141 2.20 -9.77 15.70
C ASN A 141 2.54 -8.91 14.47
N ASP A 142 1.55 -8.24 13.87
CA ASP A 142 1.75 -7.36 12.72
C ASP A 142 2.72 -6.21 13.07
N ILE A 143 2.57 -5.60 14.25
CA ILE A 143 3.45 -4.52 14.71
C ILE A 143 4.85 -5.02 15.08
N GLU A 144 4.96 -6.17 15.75
CA GLU A 144 6.25 -6.79 16.11
C GLU A 144 7.03 -7.25 14.88
N ALA A 145 6.35 -7.68 13.81
CA ALA A 145 6.97 -8.00 12.54
C ALA A 145 7.62 -6.75 11.92
N LEU A 146 6.94 -5.60 11.91
CA LEU A 146 7.51 -4.33 11.43
C LEU A 146 8.72 -3.89 12.25
N TYR A 147 8.67 -4.06 13.57
CA TYR A 147 9.83 -3.76 14.42
C TYR A 147 11.01 -4.66 14.13
N SER A 148 10.75 -5.95 13.90
CA SER A 148 11.79 -6.93 13.58
C SER A 148 12.41 -6.66 12.21
N GLU A 149 11.60 -6.26 11.22
CA GLU A 149 12.08 -5.85 9.89
C GLU A 149 12.97 -4.61 9.98
N LEU A 150 12.57 -3.60 10.77
CA LEU A 150 13.38 -2.41 11.03
C LEU A 150 14.71 -2.76 11.72
N ASP A 151 14.68 -3.59 12.77
CA ASP A 151 15.88 -4.02 13.47
C ASP A 151 16.81 -4.85 12.57
N PHE A 152 16.25 -5.60 11.62
CA PHE A 152 17.02 -6.33 10.62
C PHE A 152 17.71 -5.38 9.63
N VAL A 153 16.98 -4.42 9.06
CA VAL A 153 17.54 -3.41 8.14
C VAL A 153 18.68 -2.63 8.82
N LYS A 154 18.50 -2.20 10.07
CA LYS A 154 19.52 -1.45 10.81
C LYS A 154 20.80 -2.23 11.14
N LYS A 155 20.72 -3.56 11.17
CA LYS A 155 21.88 -4.43 11.41
C LYS A 155 22.67 -4.71 10.13
N GLN A 156 22.09 -4.44 8.96
CA GLN A 156 22.81 -4.61 7.70
C GLN A 156 23.87 -3.53 7.54
N SER A 157 25.02 -3.91 6.98
CA SER A 157 26.10 -2.98 6.66
C SER A 157 25.84 -2.33 5.30
N ASP A 158 24.71 -1.63 5.17
CA ASP A 158 24.36 -0.90 3.96
C ASP A 158 25.03 0.48 3.91
N ASP A 159 25.28 0.97 2.70
CA ASP A 159 25.67 2.37 2.50
C ASP A 159 24.49 3.34 2.76
N THR A 160 24.79 4.63 2.83
CA THR A 160 23.82 5.65 3.30
C THR A 160 22.58 5.75 2.40
N LEU A 161 22.72 5.62 1.08
CA LEU A 161 21.61 5.68 0.13
C LEU A 161 20.75 4.42 0.20
N ASN A 162 21.37 3.23 0.21
CA ASN A 162 20.61 1.99 0.32
C ASN A 162 19.85 1.89 1.65
N LEU A 163 20.47 2.30 2.75
CA LEU A 163 19.79 2.37 4.04
C LEU A 163 18.63 3.37 4.01
N TYR A 164 18.81 4.55 3.39
CA TYR A 164 17.72 5.50 3.20
C TYR A 164 16.54 4.89 2.44
N LEU A 165 16.78 4.21 1.32
CA LEU A 165 15.72 3.64 0.49
C LEU A 165 14.94 2.56 1.24
N LYS A 166 15.64 1.66 1.93
CA LYS A 166 15.04 0.61 2.77
C LYS A 166 14.24 1.18 3.94
N GLU A 167 14.80 2.15 4.65
CA GLU A 167 14.11 2.78 5.78
C GLU A 167 12.93 3.67 5.36
N GLN A 168 13.00 4.31 4.18
CA GLN A 168 11.87 5.05 3.61
C GLN A 168 10.71 4.11 3.26
N GLU A 169 10.98 2.96 2.64
CA GLU A 169 9.95 1.95 2.37
C GLU A 169 9.33 1.43 3.69
N LEU A 170 10.17 1.16 4.70
CA LEU A 170 9.69 0.78 6.03
C LEU A 170 8.84 1.89 6.66
N LEU A 171 9.24 3.15 6.55
CA LEU A 171 8.48 4.27 7.09
C LEU A 171 7.07 4.31 6.49
N ASP A 172 6.94 4.06 5.19
CA ASP A 172 5.63 3.96 4.52
C ASP A 172 4.80 2.78 5.07
N LYS A 173 5.41 1.62 5.35
CA LYS A 173 4.74 0.48 6.01
C LYS A 173 4.30 0.80 7.44
N PHE A 174 5.08 1.59 8.18
CA PHE A 174 4.71 2.08 9.50
C PHE A 174 3.50 3.02 9.42
N TYR A 175 3.49 3.96 8.46
CA TYR A 175 2.33 4.83 8.27
C TYR A 175 1.07 4.05 7.88
N ALA A 176 1.19 3.10 6.95
CA ALA A 176 0.09 2.22 6.56
C ALA A 176 -0.49 1.41 7.74
N SER A 177 0.35 1.06 8.72
CA SER A 177 -0.03 0.23 9.88
C SER A 177 -0.45 1.05 11.10
N SER A 178 -0.51 2.38 11.01
CA SER A 178 -0.86 3.25 12.14
C SER A 178 -2.25 2.97 12.70
N ASN A 179 -3.26 2.71 11.85
CA ASN A 179 -4.60 2.35 12.32
C ASN A 179 -4.60 1.09 13.19
N LYS A 180 -3.75 0.10 12.84
CA LYS A 180 -3.61 -1.14 13.61
C LYS A 180 -3.04 -0.87 15.00
N ALA A 181 -1.98 -0.05 15.07
CA ALA A 181 -1.36 0.35 16.33
C ALA A 181 -2.32 1.15 17.21
N GLN A 182 -3.06 2.11 16.65
CA GLN A 182 -4.01 2.91 17.43
C GLN A 182 -5.16 2.06 17.99
N VAL A 183 -5.68 1.10 17.21
CA VAL A 183 -6.69 0.16 17.71
C VAL A 183 -6.09 -0.70 18.84
N LEU A 184 -4.87 -1.21 18.67
CA LEU A 184 -4.17 -1.97 19.69
C LEU A 184 -3.99 -1.17 21.00
N ASP A 185 -3.59 0.10 20.90
CA ASP A 185 -3.48 1.04 22.02
C ASP A 185 -4.84 1.25 22.70
N SER A 186 -5.92 1.46 21.92
CA SER A 186 -7.28 1.63 22.47
C SER A 186 -7.83 0.39 23.16
N LEU A 187 -7.31 -0.79 22.81
CA LEU A 187 -7.65 -2.07 23.44
C LEU A 187 -6.85 -2.31 24.72
N GLY A 188 -5.94 -1.40 25.09
CA GLY A 188 -5.19 -1.39 26.34
C GLY A 188 -3.72 -1.80 26.23
N TYR A 189 -3.17 -1.93 25.02
CA TYR A 189 -1.79 -2.34 24.81
C TYR A 189 -0.94 -1.18 24.26
N ASP A 190 -0.05 -0.62 25.09
CA ASP A 190 0.88 0.43 24.65
C ASP A 190 1.92 -0.12 23.67
N SER A 191 1.71 0.16 22.38
CA SER A 191 2.55 -0.32 21.29
C SER A 191 3.87 0.46 21.14
N LYS A 192 4.06 1.60 21.82
CA LYS A 192 5.12 2.59 21.57
C LYS A 192 5.23 3.03 20.09
N PHE A 193 4.24 2.71 19.26
CA PHE A 193 4.34 2.76 17.81
C PHE A 193 4.62 4.16 17.28
N ILE A 194 3.84 5.14 17.73
CA ILE A 194 4.01 6.55 17.33
C ILE A 194 5.43 7.05 17.61
N SER A 195 6.01 6.69 18.76
CA SER A 195 7.38 7.10 19.11
C SER A 195 8.44 6.46 18.20
N LYS A 196 8.26 5.18 17.83
CA LYS A 196 9.14 4.48 16.90
C LYS A 196 9.01 5.04 15.48
N THR A 197 7.80 5.31 15.01
CA THR A 197 7.54 5.95 13.71
C THR A 197 8.22 7.32 13.62
N ASN A 198 8.09 8.15 14.66
CA ASN A 198 8.76 9.45 14.72
C ASN A 198 10.28 9.33 14.69
N SER A 199 10.84 8.34 15.39
CA SER A 199 12.28 8.09 15.41
C SER A 199 12.79 7.67 14.03
N LEU A 200 12.09 6.73 13.38
CA LEU A 200 12.38 6.28 12.02
C LEU A 200 12.30 7.44 11.01
N ARG A 201 11.24 8.27 11.07
CA ARG A 201 11.12 9.45 10.19
C ARG A 201 12.31 10.40 10.33
N ASN A 202 12.76 10.66 11.55
CA ASN A 202 13.89 11.55 11.80
C ASN A 202 15.19 10.97 11.24
N GLU A 203 15.37 9.65 11.34
CA GLU A 203 16.51 8.93 10.80
C GLU A 203 16.52 8.94 9.27
N VAL A 204 15.39 8.62 8.64
CA VAL A 204 15.19 8.72 7.19
C VAL A 204 15.52 10.14 6.68
N ASN A 205 15.03 11.17 7.37
CA ASN A 205 15.35 12.56 7.02
C ASN A 205 16.84 12.89 7.22
N SER A 206 17.48 12.36 8.25
CA SER A 206 18.92 12.49 8.48
C SER A 206 19.73 11.82 7.37
N LEU A 207 19.38 10.58 7.00
CA LEU A 207 20.01 9.83 5.91
C LEU A 207 19.85 10.58 4.58
N LYS A 208 18.64 11.01 4.22
CA LYS A 208 18.38 11.83 3.02
C LYS A 208 19.26 13.09 2.97
N ASN A 209 19.39 13.79 4.10
CA ASN A 209 20.17 15.03 4.19
C ASN A 209 21.68 14.82 4.10
N ARG A 210 22.17 13.63 4.45
CA ARG A 210 23.57 13.19 4.38
C ARG A 210 23.91 12.61 3.01
N THR A 211 22.93 12.01 2.32
CA THR A 211 23.07 11.55 0.95
C THR A 211 23.20 12.75 0.01
N THR A 212 24.42 12.93 -0.51
CA THR A 212 24.75 14.01 -1.44
C THR A 212 25.19 13.42 -2.77
N PHE A 213 24.77 14.04 -3.86
CA PHE A 213 25.11 13.63 -5.21
C PHE A 213 25.91 14.72 -5.91
N TYR A 214 26.72 14.34 -6.89
CA TYR A 214 27.13 15.24 -7.96
C TYR A 214 26.97 14.51 -9.29
N ILE A 215 26.84 15.27 -10.37
CA ILE A 215 26.58 14.70 -11.70
C ILE A 215 27.77 14.99 -12.60
N SER A 216 28.37 13.92 -13.12
CA SER A 216 29.34 13.97 -14.19
C SER A 216 28.68 13.53 -15.50
N SER A 217 29.23 13.97 -16.62
CA SER A 217 28.69 13.67 -17.94
C SER A 217 29.81 13.72 -18.96
N ASP A 218 29.77 12.85 -19.96
CA ASP A 218 30.54 13.04 -21.18
C ASP A 218 29.99 14.22 -22.01
N PHE A 219 30.61 14.48 -23.17
CA PHE A 219 30.20 15.58 -24.05
C PHE A 219 28.77 15.40 -24.57
N GLU A 220 28.41 14.21 -25.00
CA GLU A 220 27.13 13.92 -25.67
C GLU A 220 25.93 13.90 -24.68
N SER A 221 26.18 13.50 -23.43
CA SER A 221 25.19 13.41 -22.35
C SER A 221 25.05 14.70 -21.53
N SER A 222 25.97 15.67 -21.69
CA SER A 222 25.97 16.95 -20.96
C SER A 222 24.63 17.69 -21.01
N LYS A 223 23.90 17.58 -22.14
CA LYS A 223 22.58 18.15 -22.37
C LYS A 223 21.47 17.59 -21.47
N TYR A 224 21.64 16.42 -20.88
CA TYR A 224 20.66 15.78 -19.98
C TYR A 224 20.93 16.05 -18.50
N LYS A 225 22.10 16.62 -18.15
CA LYS A 225 22.54 16.83 -16.76
C LYS A 225 21.50 17.53 -15.88
N ASN A 226 20.82 18.55 -16.41
CA ASN A 226 19.82 19.29 -15.66
C ASN A 226 18.56 18.45 -15.37
N ILE A 227 18.16 17.55 -16.27
CA ILE A 227 16.99 16.68 -16.07
C ILE A 227 17.23 15.76 -14.86
N PHE A 228 18.41 15.13 -14.77
CA PHE A 228 18.78 14.30 -13.63
C PHE A 228 18.98 15.11 -12.34
N LYS A 229 19.54 16.31 -12.44
CA LYS A 229 19.66 17.24 -11.31
C LYS A 229 18.28 17.56 -10.74
N ASP A 230 17.33 17.87 -11.60
CA ASP A 230 15.96 18.19 -11.21
C ASP A 230 15.27 16.97 -10.60
N SER A 231 15.48 15.76 -11.13
CA SER A 231 14.98 14.50 -10.52
C SER A 231 15.49 14.31 -9.09
N LEU A 232 16.79 14.51 -8.85
CA LEU A 232 17.40 14.37 -7.52
C LEU A 232 16.85 15.42 -6.55
N ILE A 233 16.74 16.68 -6.99
CA ILE A 233 16.21 17.78 -6.18
C ILE A 233 14.73 17.56 -5.87
N LYS A 234 13.93 17.11 -6.84
CA LYS A 234 12.50 16.78 -6.64
C LYS A 234 12.31 15.67 -5.59
N ARG A 235 13.25 14.73 -5.50
CA ARG A 235 13.32 13.72 -4.43
C ARG A 235 13.89 14.23 -3.11
N GLY A 236 14.29 15.49 -3.03
CA GLY A 236 14.78 16.13 -1.81
C GLY A 236 16.26 15.88 -1.50
N PHE A 237 17.04 15.38 -2.46
CA PHE A 237 18.47 15.19 -2.30
C PHE A 237 19.27 16.46 -2.59
N LYS A 238 20.42 16.59 -1.94
CA LYS A 238 21.37 17.67 -2.21
C LYS A 238 22.25 17.29 -3.40
N VAL A 239 22.28 18.16 -4.41
CA VAL A 239 23.17 18.02 -5.57
C VAL A 239 24.27 19.08 -5.49
N LEU A 240 25.51 18.63 -5.31
CA LEU A 240 26.71 19.44 -5.25
C LEU A 240 27.33 19.59 -6.65
N ASN A 241 28.21 20.60 -6.80
CA ASN A 241 28.95 20.78 -8.04
C ASN A 241 30.05 19.72 -8.23
N SER A 242 30.64 19.25 -7.13
CA SER A 242 31.65 18.19 -7.07
C SER A 242 31.69 17.59 -5.66
N GLY A 243 32.35 16.43 -5.51
CA GLY A 243 32.66 15.85 -4.20
C GLY A 243 31.46 15.39 -3.38
N GLY A 244 30.33 15.08 -4.03
CA GLY A 244 29.21 14.40 -3.38
C GLY A 244 29.58 12.97 -3.01
N LEU A 245 28.86 12.43 -2.01
CA LEU A 245 29.04 11.05 -1.54
C LEU A 245 28.81 10.02 -2.65
N TYR A 246 27.89 10.33 -3.57
CA TYR A 246 27.61 9.54 -4.76
C TYR A 246 27.83 10.35 -6.03
N GLU A 247 28.32 9.69 -7.07
CA GLU A 247 28.38 10.24 -8.41
C GLU A 247 27.27 9.63 -9.25
N LEU A 248 26.49 10.48 -9.91
CA LEU A 248 25.67 10.04 -11.02
C LEU A 248 26.42 10.35 -12.31
N ASN A 249 27.05 9.33 -12.87
CA ASN A 249 27.78 9.43 -14.13
C ASN A 249 26.83 9.22 -15.30
N LEU A 250 26.78 10.19 -16.21
CA LEU A 250 26.01 10.10 -17.44
C LEU A 250 26.95 9.84 -18.62
N SER A 251 26.62 8.85 -19.44
CA SER A 251 27.30 8.57 -20.70
C SER A 251 26.30 8.34 -21.82
N SER A 252 26.64 8.71 -23.04
CA SER A 252 25.74 8.60 -24.20
C SER A 252 26.42 7.97 -25.39
N GLU A 253 25.81 6.92 -25.93
CA GLU A 253 26.16 6.37 -27.23
C GLU A 253 25.18 6.88 -28.29
N VAL A 254 25.64 7.79 -29.14
CA VAL A 254 24.80 8.50 -30.11
C VAL A 254 25.00 7.96 -31.52
N SER A 255 23.91 7.55 -32.15
CA SER A 255 23.83 7.18 -33.56
C SER A 255 23.01 8.21 -34.35
N ARG A 256 23.47 8.54 -35.55
CA ARG A 256 22.87 9.56 -36.42
C ARG A 256 22.53 8.95 -37.78
N LYS A 257 21.27 9.07 -38.21
CA LYS A 257 20.78 8.53 -39.48
C LYS A 257 20.04 9.61 -40.26
N SER A 258 20.15 9.61 -41.59
CA SER A 258 19.46 10.58 -42.45
C SER A 258 18.58 9.96 -43.54
N PRO A 259 17.57 9.13 -43.22
CA PRO A 259 16.73 8.50 -44.23
C PRO A 259 15.76 9.52 -44.86
N GLN A 260 15.69 9.54 -46.20
CA GLN A 260 14.66 10.25 -46.97
C GLN A 260 14.50 11.75 -46.60
N GLY A 261 15.59 12.42 -46.26
CA GLY A 261 15.60 13.85 -45.91
C GLY A 261 15.21 14.17 -44.45
N PHE A 262 14.98 13.16 -43.61
CA PHE A 262 14.85 13.33 -42.17
C PHE A 262 16.18 13.08 -41.48
N TYR A 263 16.44 13.81 -40.40
CA TYR A 263 17.56 13.63 -39.48
C TYR A 263 17.06 12.94 -38.23
N ILE A 264 17.62 11.76 -37.92
CA ILE A 264 17.27 10.94 -36.75
C ILE A 264 18.50 10.82 -35.86
N VAL A 265 18.31 11.07 -34.58
CA VAL A 265 19.27 10.83 -33.50
C VAL A 265 18.71 9.71 -32.63
N GLU A 266 19.44 8.61 -32.53
CA GLU A 266 19.20 7.56 -31.54
C GLU A 266 20.29 7.69 -30.48
N ASN A 267 19.92 7.66 -29.21
CA ASN A 267 20.86 7.80 -28.10
C ASN A 267 20.59 6.73 -27.04
N ILE A 268 21.61 5.95 -26.70
CA ILE A 268 21.59 5.07 -25.53
C ILE A 268 22.24 5.85 -24.39
N LEU A 269 21.43 6.35 -23.47
CA LEU A 269 21.85 7.10 -22.31
C LEU A 269 22.00 6.17 -21.11
N SER A 270 23.21 6.03 -20.60
CA SER A 270 23.47 5.31 -19.35
C SER A 270 23.60 6.30 -18.20
N ALA A 271 22.83 6.06 -17.14
CA ALA A 271 22.91 6.77 -15.88
C ALA A 271 23.42 5.81 -14.80
N THR A 272 24.72 5.91 -14.50
CA THR A 272 25.43 5.00 -13.60
C THR A 272 25.64 5.67 -12.24
N LEU A 273 25.18 5.02 -11.18
CA LEU A 273 25.44 5.43 -9.80
C LEU A 273 26.75 4.82 -9.33
N LEU A 274 27.69 5.69 -8.94
CA LEU A 274 28.94 5.29 -8.30
C LEU A 274 28.94 5.71 -6.83
N ASP A 275 29.53 4.86 -5.98
CA ASP A 275 29.77 5.16 -4.58
C ASP A 275 30.96 6.12 -4.38
N ALA A 276 31.25 6.45 -3.11
CA ALA A 276 32.38 7.31 -2.75
C ALA A 276 33.75 6.75 -3.18
N SER A 277 33.85 5.43 -3.35
CA SER A 277 35.05 4.71 -3.79
C SER A 277 35.09 4.51 -5.31
N LYS A 278 34.14 5.10 -6.06
CA LYS A 278 33.96 4.96 -7.51
C LYS A 278 33.57 3.56 -7.98
N HIS A 279 33.05 2.71 -7.09
CA HIS A 279 32.46 1.45 -7.50
C HIS A 279 31.07 1.68 -8.06
N GLU A 280 30.75 0.97 -9.15
CA GLU A 280 29.41 0.95 -9.71
C GLU A 280 28.45 0.24 -8.75
N VAL A 281 27.43 0.97 -8.32
CA VAL A 281 26.34 0.45 -7.49
C VAL A 281 25.23 -0.08 -8.38
N LYS A 282 24.80 0.72 -9.35
CA LYS A 282 23.70 0.39 -10.26
C LYS A 282 23.70 1.31 -11.48
N THR A 283 23.27 0.78 -12.62
CA THR A 283 23.10 1.52 -13.87
C THR A 283 21.66 1.43 -14.36
N ASN A 284 21.12 2.56 -14.81
CA ASN A 284 19.88 2.62 -15.60
C ASN A 284 20.23 2.98 -17.06
N VAL A 285 19.67 2.26 -18.01
CA VAL A 285 19.90 2.49 -19.44
C VAL A 285 18.60 2.93 -20.08
N ILE A 286 18.64 4.08 -20.76
CA ILE A 286 17.48 4.72 -21.36
C ILE A 286 17.75 4.89 -22.85
N GLU A 287 16.87 4.32 -23.67
CA GLU A 287 16.91 4.51 -25.11
C GLU A 287 16.07 5.73 -25.47
N LEU A 288 16.69 6.67 -26.18
CA LEU A 288 16.07 7.92 -26.62
C LEU A 288 16.17 8.05 -28.13
N LYS A 289 15.15 8.62 -28.74
CA LYS A 289 15.03 8.86 -30.17
C LYS A 289 14.45 10.25 -30.47
N GLY A 290 15.24 11.04 -31.15
CA GLY A 290 14.81 12.31 -31.73
C GLY A 290 14.77 12.27 -33.25
N ALA A 291 13.80 12.93 -33.86
CA ALA A 291 13.73 13.09 -35.32
C ALA A 291 13.39 14.53 -35.71
N SER A 292 13.99 15.05 -36.77
CA SER A 292 13.70 16.38 -37.32
C SER A 292 13.85 16.37 -38.85
N SER A 293 13.05 17.17 -39.56
CA SER A 293 13.23 17.39 -41.00
C SER A 293 14.30 18.44 -41.33
N ARG A 294 14.88 19.09 -40.31
CA ARG A 294 15.79 20.24 -40.51
C ARG A 294 17.25 19.88 -40.38
N ASN A 295 17.65 19.32 -39.23
CA ASN A 295 19.03 19.00 -38.89
C ASN A 295 19.10 18.07 -37.65
N TYR A 296 20.31 17.58 -37.33
CA TYR A 296 20.55 16.72 -36.16
C TYR A 296 20.46 17.46 -34.81
N GLU A 297 20.61 18.79 -34.78
CA GLU A 297 20.51 19.58 -33.55
C GLU A 297 19.06 19.61 -33.06
N ASP A 298 18.11 19.91 -33.95
CA ASP A 298 16.67 19.86 -33.69
C ASP A 298 16.22 18.44 -33.33
N ALA A 299 16.76 17.42 -34.00
CA ALA A 299 16.51 16.02 -33.63
C ALA A 299 17.05 15.74 -32.22
N GLY A 300 18.23 16.25 -31.86
CA GLY A 300 18.77 16.19 -30.51
C GLY A 300 17.86 16.82 -29.46
N LEU A 301 17.27 17.99 -29.73
CA LEU A 301 16.29 18.63 -28.85
C LEU A 301 15.05 17.75 -28.61
N ASN A 302 14.58 17.05 -29.65
CA ASN A 302 13.46 16.11 -29.50
C ASN A 302 13.80 14.94 -28.57
N SER A 303 15.04 14.42 -28.59
CA SER A 303 15.48 13.40 -27.61
C SER A 303 15.50 13.91 -26.16
N ILE A 304 15.75 15.21 -25.95
CA ILE A 304 15.70 15.83 -24.62
C ILE A 304 14.24 15.93 -24.15
N LYS A 305 13.31 16.24 -25.06
CA LYS A 305 11.88 16.30 -24.77
C LYS A 305 11.35 14.92 -24.35
N GLU A 306 11.71 13.88 -25.08
CA GLU A 306 11.35 12.49 -24.76
C GLU A 306 11.86 12.09 -23.37
N LEU A 307 13.11 12.39 -23.02
CA LEU A 307 13.62 12.08 -21.67
C LEU A 307 12.83 12.83 -20.58
N LYS A 308 12.36 14.06 -20.83
CA LYS A 308 11.51 14.79 -19.89
C LYS A 308 10.13 14.13 -19.75
N GLU A 309 9.56 13.63 -20.83
CA GLU A 309 8.29 12.89 -20.80
C GLU A 309 8.46 11.59 -19.99
N LEU A 310 9.54 10.83 -20.24
CA LEU A 310 9.88 9.65 -19.44
C LEU A 310 10.09 9.99 -17.95
N GLN A 311 10.71 11.12 -17.61
CA GLN A 311 10.86 11.56 -16.21
C GLN A 311 9.52 11.81 -15.50
N GLU A 312 8.48 12.17 -16.24
CA GLU A 312 7.13 12.38 -15.67
C GLU A 312 6.38 11.07 -15.47
N GLU A 313 6.63 10.08 -16.33
CA GLU A 313 5.95 8.78 -16.31
C GLU A 313 6.63 7.76 -15.39
N GLU A 314 7.96 7.77 -15.31
CA GLU A 314 8.75 6.77 -14.60
C GLU A 314 10.00 7.34 -13.91
N ASN A 315 10.64 6.49 -13.09
CA ASN A 315 11.85 6.87 -12.38
C ASN A 315 13.10 6.67 -13.25
N ILE A 316 13.65 7.76 -13.76
CA ILE A 316 14.88 7.73 -14.57
C ILE A 316 16.16 7.51 -13.75
N LEU A 317 16.11 7.66 -12.42
CA LEU A 317 17.28 7.46 -11.57
C LEU A 317 17.58 5.97 -11.41
N PRO A 318 18.86 5.58 -11.25
CA PRO A 318 19.27 4.19 -11.07
C PRO A 318 18.93 3.61 -9.68
N PHE A 319 17.92 4.13 -8.99
CA PHE A 319 17.44 3.68 -7.68
C PHE A 319 16.03 4.21 -7.41
#